data_AF-A0A5C8Z9T9-F1
#
_entry.id   AF-A0A5C8Z9T9-F1
#
_cell.length_a   1.000
_cell.length_b   1.000
_cell.length_c   1.000
_cell.angle_alpha   90.00
_cell.angle_beta   90.00
_cell.angle_gamma   90.00
#
_symmetry.space_group_name_H-M   'P 1'
#
loop_
_entity.id
_entity.type
_entity.pdbx_description
1 polymer ?
#
loop_
_entity_poly.entity_id
_entity_poly.type
_entity_poly.pdbx_seq_one_letter_code
_entity_poly.pdbx_strand_id
1 'polypeptide(L)'
;MLLTITQYCSKLYNKPVIKSLVAAIAAFIVYGGWAAYANYEFGTQYALRALFGQGGFAFSATLLLTLLAEYLYIAFGKNKQALAKAFSICVMISATLPATIHWLIGTPNILLSITPGFIFGSVYLFLYLRLLHRNTLALNKSLT
;
A
#
# COMPACT_ATOMS: atom_id res chain seq x y z
N MET A 1 8.36 33.99 -13.53
CA MET A 1 9.26 32.93 -13.03
C MET A 1 8.56 31.96 -12.08
N LEU A 2 7.94 32.42 -10.97
CA LEU A 2 7.16 31.57 -10.06
C LEU A 2 6.01 30.80 -10.75
N LEU A 3 5.18 31.47 -11.58
CA LEU A 3 4.09 30.85 -12.35
C LEU A 3 4.57 29.76 -13.33
N THR A 4 5.77 29.92 -13.89
CA THR A 4 6.37 28.99 -14.85
C THR A 4 6.86 27.72 -14.15
N ILE A 5 7.40 27.86 -12.94
CA ILE A 5 7.85 26.75 -12.10
C ILE A 5 6.63 25.92 -11.64
N THR A 6 5.56 26.56 -11.16
CA THR A 6 4.34 25.84 -10.75
C THR A 6 3.68 25.09 -11.90
N GLN A 7 3.62 25.67 -13.10
CA GLN A 7 3.10 25.00 -14.29
C GLN A 7 3.98 23.80 -14.72
N TYR A 8 5.30 23.91 -14.61
CA TYR A 8 6.20 22.81 -14.92
C TYR A 8 6.05 21.67 -13.90
N CYS A 9 6.07 21.98 -12.61
CA CYS A 9 5.86 21.01 -11.53
C CYS A 9 4.50 20.30 -11.65
N SER A 10 3.42 21.03 -11.99
CA SER A 10 2.09 20.43 -12.16
C SER A 10 2.02 19.48 -13.36
N LYS A 11 2.66 19.84 -14.49
CA LYS A 11 2.75 18.97 -15.68
C LYS A 11 3.58 17.72 -15.40
N LEU A 12 4.64 17.83 -14.60
CA LEU A 12 5.47 16.69 -14.19
C LEU A 12 4.71 15.76 -13.22
N TYR A 13 4.05 16.33 -12.20
CA TYR A 13 3.23 15.58 -11.24
C TYR A 13 2.06 14.84 -11.90
N ASN A 14 1.53 15.36 -13.00
CA ASN A 14 0.41 14.72 -13.69
C ASN A 14 0.75 13.40 -14.39
N LYS A 15 2.04 13.04 -14.50
CA LYS A 15 2.44 11.73 -15.01
C LYS A 15 2.04 10.62 -14.01
N PRO A 16 1.33 9.55 -14.43
CA PRO A 16 0.88 8.48 -13.54
C PRO A 16 2.01 7.87 -12.70
N VAL A 17 3.19 7.67 -13.31
CA VAL A 17 4.38 7.15 -12.64
C VAL A 17 4.85 8.07 -11.51
N ILE A 18 4.82 9.39 -11.69
CA ILE A 18 5.22 10.35 -10.66
C ILE A 18 4.22 10.33 -9.50
N LYS A 19 2.91 10.25 -9.77
CA LYS A 19 1.89 10.12 -8.71
C LYS A 19 2.10 8.86 -7.89
N SER A 20 2.34 7.72 -8.54
CA SER A 20 2.58 6.44 -7.87
C SER A 20 3.87 6.46 -7.05
N LEU A 21 4.95 7.06 -7.57
CA LEU A 21 6.20 7.21 -6.83
C LEU A 21 6.05 8.12 -5.62
N VAL A 22 5.37 9.27 -5.76
CA VAL A 22 5.10 10.17 -4.63
C VAL A 22 4.30 9.46 -3.54
N ALA A 23 3.27 8.71 -3.92
CA ALA A 23 2.47 7.92 -2.97
C ALA A 23 3.33 6.84 -2.27
N ALA A 24 4.17 6.12 -3.02
CA ALA A 24 5.04 5.09 -2.46
C ALA A 24 6.11 5.66 -1.51
N ILE A 25 6.71 6.80 -1.84
CA ILE A 25 7.67 7.51 -0.97
C ILE A 25 6.97 8.01 0.30
N ALA A 26 5.77 8.59 0.17
CA ALA A 26 5.00 9.00 1.34
C ALA A 26 4.69 7.82 2.26
N ALA A 27 4.30 6.66 1.68
CA ALA A 27 4.09 5.43 2.43
C ALA A 27 5.36 4.96 3.14
N PHE A 28 6.52 4.99 2.46
CA PHE A 28 7.80 4.66 3.08
C PHE A 28 8.07 5.52 4.32
N ILE A 29 7.92 6.84 4.21
CA ILE A 29 8.22 7.79 5.29
C ILE A 29 7.28 7.59 6.46
N VAL A 30 5.97 7.51 6.20
CA VAL A 30 4.95 7.40 7.26
C VAL A 30 5.07 6.07 8.00
N TYR A 31 5.08 4.96 7.27
CA TYR A 31 5.06 3.63 7.89
C TYR A 31 6.45 3.20 8.39
N GLY A 32 7.52 3.55 7.66
CA GLY A 32 8.89 3.34 8.11
C GLY A 32 9.20 4.19 9.35
N GLY A 33 8.79 5.46 9.36
CA GLY A 33 8.94 6.34 10.53
C GLY A 33 8.19 5.81 11.77
N TRP A 34 6.96 5.33 11.59
CA TRP A 34 6.22 4.68 12.68
C TRP A 34 6.92 3.43 13.22
N ALA A 35 7.39 2.55 12.33
CA ALA A 35 8.11 1.35 12.74
C ALA A 35 9.43 1.68 13.47
N ALA A 36 10.13 2.71 13.02
CA ALA A 36 11.33 3.21 13.70
C ALA A 36 10.99 3.68 15.11
N TYR A 37 9.95 4.52 15.25
CA TYR A 37 9.47 5.02 16.54
C TYR A 37 9.07 3.85 17.47
N ALA A 38 8.33 2.88 16.96
CA ALA A 38 7.90 1.71 17.72
C ALA A 38 9.05 0.85 18.27
N ASN A 39 10.26 0.94 17.70
CA ASN A 39 11.43 0.17 18.12
C ASN A 39 12.57 1.05 18.66
N TYR A 40 12.35 2.36 18.82
CA TYR A 40 13.41 3.31 19.20
C TYR A 40 14.01 3.02 20.58
N GLU A 41 13.17 2.62 21.55
CA GLU A 41 13.58 2.32 22.93
C GLU A 41 14.54 1.12 23.03
N PHE A 42 14.59 0.27 22.01
CA PHE A 42 15.47 -0.90 21.97
C PHE A 42 16.83 -0.59 21.33
N GLY A 43 17.01 0.63 20.81
CA GLY A 43 18.26 1.13 20.25
C GLY A 43 18.18 1.46 18.76
N THR A 44 19.04 2.37 18.32
CA THR A 44 19.06 2.93 16.96
C THR A 44 19.15 1.87 15.87
N GLN A 45 19.87 0.76 16.12
CA GLN A 45 19.98 -0.32 15.15
C GLN A 45 18.63 -0.99 14.86
N TYR A 46 17.80 -1.24 15.88
CA TYR A 46 16.47 -1.82 15.71
C TYR A 46 15.52 -0.83 15.04
N ALA A 47 15.59 0.44 15.41
CA ALA A 47 14.80 1.50 14.78
C ALA A 47 15.10 1.62 13.27
N LEU A 48 16.37 1.62 12.87
CA LEU A 48 16.76 1.70 11.45
C LEU A 48 16.33 0.45 10.67
N ARG A 49 16.51 -0.75 11.25
CA ARG A 49 16.02 -1.99 10.62
C ARG A 49 14.51 -1.93 10.41
N ALA A 50 13.75 -1.52 11.43
CA ALA A 50 12.31 -1.36 11.35
C ALA A 50 11.90 -0.34 10.27
N LEU A 51 12.61 0.79 10.19
CA LEU A 51 12.38 1.83 9.18
C LEU A 51 12.49 1.27 7.76
N PHE A 52 13.62 0.62 7.45
CA PHE A 52 13.86 0.12 6.10
C PHE A 52 13.01 -1.10 5.77
N GLY A 53 12.79 -1.99 6.75
CA GLY A 53 11.92 -3.16 6.59
C GLY A 53 10.47 -2.76 6.29
N GLN A 54 9.86 -1.99 7.19
CA GLN A 54 8.46 -1.58 7.03
C GLN A 54 8.28 -0.54 5.93
N GLY A 55 9.18 0.43 5.83
CA GLY A 55 9.13 1.45 4.80
C GLY A 55 9.28 0.84 3.40
N GLY A 56 10.24 -0.08 3.21
CA GLY A 56 10.46 -0.77 1.94
C GLY A 56 9.26 -1.65 1.54
N PHE A 57 8.67 -2.35 2.51
CA PHE A 57 7.42 -3.08 2.28
C PHE A 57 6.29 -2.12 1.88
N ALA A 58 6.06 -1.03 2.61
CA ALA A 58 4.96 -0.10 2.34
C ALA A 58 5.10 0.60 0.98
N PHE A 59 6.33 0.97 0.60
CA PHE A 59 6.65 1.46 -0.75
C PHE A 59 6.22 0.45 -1.82
N SER A 60 6.65 -0.80 -1.66
CA SER A 60 6.38 -1.88 -2.62
C SER A 60 4.91 -2.24 -2.67
N ALA A 61 4.24 -2.34 -1.53
CA ALA A 61 2.83 -2.68 -1.41
C ALA A 61 1.94 -1.62 -2.07
N THR A 62 2.26 -0.34 -1.91
CA THR A 62 1.53 0.77 -2.54
C THR A 62 1.50 0.63 -4.06
N LEU A 63 2.58 0.13 -4.66
CA LEU A 63 2.68 -0.09 -6.11
C LEU A 63 2.09 -1.44 -6.54
N LEU A 64 2.46 -2.52 -5.88
CA LEU A 64 2.25 -3.88 -6.38
C LEU A 64 0.96 -4.52 -5.87
N LEU A 65 0.56 -4.23 -4.62
CA LEU A 65 -0.55 -4.94 -4.00
C LEU A 65 -1.90 -4.49 -4.58
N THR A 66 -2.03 -3.21 -4.94
CA THR A 66 -3.20 -2.69 -5.67
C THR A 66 -3.35 -3.38 -7.02
N LEU A 67 -2.25 -3.50 -7.79
CA LEU A 67 -2.24 -4.16 -9.09
C LEU A 67 -2.57 -5.66 -8.97
N LEU A 68 -2.02 -6.32 -7.96
CA LEU A 68 -2.33 -7.71 -7.67
C LEU A 68 -3.83 -7.88 -7.35
N ALA A 69 -4.40 -7.00 -6.53
CA ALA A 69 -5.81 -7.07 -6.17
C ALA A 69 -6.73 -6.88 -7.39
N GLU A 70 -6.41 -5.94 -8.27
CA GLU A 70 -7.12 -5.77 -9.54
C GLU A 70 -7.00 -7.00 -10.43
N TYR A 71 -5.77 -7.52 -10.61
CA TYR A 71 -5.52 -8.73 -11.38
C TYR A 71 -6.33 -9.91 -10.85
N LEU A 72 -6.31 -10.17 -9.54
CA LEU A 72 -7.07 -11.25 -8.91
C LEU A 72 -8.58 -11.06 -9.05
N TYR A 73 -9.07 -9.83 -8.90
CA TYR A 73 -10.49 -9.53 -9.11
C TYR A 73 -10.94 -9.84 -10.55
N ILE A 74 -10.12 -9.49 -11.54
CA ILE A 74 -10.37 -9.81 -12.95
C ILE A 74 -10.30 -11.32 -13.19
N ALA A 75 -9.24 -11.97 -12.71
CA ALA A 75 -8.99 -13.41 -12.88
C ALA A 75 -10.09 -14.27 -12.24
N PHE A 76 -10.70 -13.81 -11.14
CA PHE A 76 -11.79 -14.52 -10.47
C PHE A 76 -13.19 -14.18 -11.02
N GLY A 77 -13.29 -13.46 -12.13
CA GLY A 77 -14.54 -13.26 -12.86
C GLY A 77 -15.36 -12.04 -12.45
N LYS A 78 -14.73 -11.03 -11.85
CA LYS A 78 -15.29 -9.66 -11.67
C LYS A 78 -16.65 -9.59 -10.95
N ASN A 79 -16.91 -10.51 -10.03
CA ASN A 79 -18.15 -10.56 -9.24
C ASN A 79 -17.86 -10.30 -7.75
N LYS A 80 -18.90 -10.32 -6.90
CA LYS A 80 -18.74 -10.07 -5.45
C LYS A 80 -17.82 -11.10 -4.77
N GLN A 81 -17.83 -12.35 -5.23
CA GLN A 81 -16.93 -13.39 -4.70
C GLN A 81 -15.48 -13.14 -5.12
N ALA A 82 -15.26 -12.69 -6.36
CA ALA A 82 -13.95 -12.26 -6.84
C ALA A 82 -13.37 -11.14 -5.97
N LEU A 83 -14.20 -10.14 -5.63
CA LEU A 83 -13.82 -9.05 -4.74
C LEU A 83 -13.39 -9.58 -3.37
N ALA A 84 -14.21 -10.42 -2.74
CA ALA A 84 -13.92 -10.98 -1.42
C ALA A 84 -12.62 -11.80 -1.44
N LYS A 85 -12.42 -12.66 -2.45
CA LYS A 85 -11.19 -13.46 -2.61
C LYS A 85 -9.96 -12.59 -2.81
N ALA A 86 -10.00 -11.62 -3.73
CA ALA A 86 -8.89 -10.71 -3.99
C ALA A 86 -8.52 -9.91 -2.73
N PHE A 87 -9.52 -9.38 -2.02
CA PHE A 87 -9.31 -8.67 -0.76
C PHE A 87 -8.65 -9.56 0.29
N SER A 88 -9.20 -10.74 0.56
CA SER A 88 -8.67 -11.65 1.59
C SER A 88 -7.21 -12.05 1.32
N ILE A 89 -6.87 -12.39 0.08
CA ILE A 89 -5.50 -12.75 -0.29
C ILE A 89 -4.54 -11.59 -0.02
N CYS A 90 -4.87 -10.38 -0.48
CA CYS A 90 -4.00 -9.22 -0.33
C CYS A 90 -3.89 -8.75 1.14
N VAL A 91 -4.95 -8.89 1.95
CA VAL A 91 -4.92 -8.63 3.39
C VAL A 91 -4.01 -9.65 4.10
N MET A 92 -4.10 -10.93 3.74
CA MET A 92 -3.19 -11.95 4.28
C MET A 92 -1.73 -11.63 3.95
N ILE A 93 -1.43 -11.23 2.72
CA ILE A 93 -0.07 -10.77 2.33
C ILE A 93 0.34 -9.56 3.17
N SER A 94 -0.55 -8.59 3.37
CA SER A 94 -0.29 -7.38 4.15
C SER A 94 -0.09 -7.62 5.64
N ALA A 95 -0.63 -8.72 6.19
CA ALA A 95 -0.37 -9.12 7.57
C ALA A 95 0.93 -9.91 7.69
N THR A 96 1.14 -10.88 6.81
CA THR A 96 2.19 -11.90 6.95
C THR A 96 3.55 -11.44 6.45
N LEU A 97 3.61 -10.76 5.30
CA LEU A 97 4.89 -10.36 4.71
C LEU A 97 5.66 -9.34 5.57
N PRO A 98 5.06 -8.22 6.03
CA PRO A 98 5.80 -7.30 6.89
C PRO A 98 6.13 -7.91 8.25
N ALA A 99 5.24 -8.73 8.84
CA ALA A 99 5.54 -9.46 10.06
C ALA A 99 6.77 -10.38 9.91
N THR A 100 6.86 -11.08 8.77
CA THR A 100 8.01 -11.94 8.45
C THR A 100 9.28 -11.12 8.26
N ILE A 101 9.22 -9.98 7.56
CA ILE A 101 10.36 -9.07 7.41
C ILE A 101 10.87 -8.63 8.79
N HIS A 102 9.97 -8.18 9.66
CA HIS A 102 10.29 -7.74 11.01
C HIS A 102 10.89 -8.85 11.89
N TRP A 103 10.39 -10.08 11.74
CA TRP A 103 10.94 -11.25 12.41
C TRP A 103 12.37 -11.56 11.91
N LEU A 104 12.60 -11.55 10.60
CA LEU A 104 13.91 -11.81 9.99
C LEU A 104 14.97 -10.77 10.36
N ILE A 105 14.59 -9.50 10.43
CA ILE A 105 15.50 -8.41 10.83
C ILE A 105 15.63 -8.25 12.36
N GLY A 106 14.86 -9.04 13.12
CA GLY A 106 14.94 -9.13 14.57
C GLY A 106 14.43 -7.90 15.32
N THR A 107 13.40 -7.22 14.82
CA THR A 107 12.81 -6.07 15.53
C THR A 107 11.90 -6.52 16.66
N PRO A 108 12.03 -5.98 17.88
CA PRO A 108 11.24 -6.40 19.04
C PRO A 108 9.72 -6.20 18.89
N ASN A 109 9.30 -5.02 18.45
CA ASN A 109 7.89 -4.61 18.46
C ASN A 109 7.21 -4.83 17.10
N ILE A 110 7.16 -6.09 16.65
CA ILE A 110 6.62 -6.45 15.32
C ILE A 110 5.17 -5.97 15.13
N LEU A 111 4.27 -6.36 16.03
CA LEU A 111 2.84 -6.05 15.89
C LEU A 111 2.60 -4.54 15.85
N LEU A 112 3.22 -3.79 16.75
CA LEU A 112 3.09 -2.33 16.81
C LEU A 112 3.64 -1.66 15.54
N SER A 113 4.72 -2.21 14.96
CA SER A 113 5.34 -1.68 13.75
C SER A 113 4.43 -1.81 12.52
N ILE A 114 3.72 -2.94 12.40
CA ILE A 114 2.89 -3.23 11.21
C ILE A 114 1.46 -2.71 11.33
N THR A 115 0.95 -2.52 12.55
CA THR A 115 -0.47 -2.23 12.83
C THR A 115 -1.04 -1.06 12.01
N PRO A 116 -0.46 0.15 11.99
CA PRO A 116 -1.06 1.25 11.22
C PRO A 116 -1.05 0.95 9.72
N GLY A 117 0.04 0.38 9.19
CA GLY A 117 0.13 -0.02 7.79
C GLY A 117 -0.93 -1.06 7.41
N PHE A 118 -1.16 -2.04 8.29
CA PHE A 118 -2.17 -3.07 8.10
C PHE A 118 -3.59 -2.49 8.11
N ILE A 119 -3.93 -1.65 9.08
CA ILE A 119 -5.27 -1.05 9.20
C ILE A 119 -5.56 -0.16 7.99
N PHE A 120 -4.72 0.85 7.75
CA PHE A 120 -4.97 1.82 6.68
C PHE A 120 -4.83 1.20 5.29
N GLY A 121 -3.88 0.28 5.11
CA GLY A 121 -3.73 -0.49 3.87
C GLY A 121 -4.96 -1.35 3.56
N SER A 122 -5.52 -2.02 4.57
CA SER A 122 -6.73 -2.83 4.39
C SER A 122 -7.95 -1.98 4.05
N VAL A 123 -8.14 -0.83 4.72
CA VAL A 123 -9.23 0.11 4.41
C VAL A 123 -9.10 0.63 2.98
N TYR A 124 -7.91 1.10 2.60
CA TYR A 124 -7.64 1.58 1.25
C TYR A 124 -7.97 0.50 0.21
N LEU A 125 -7.47 -0.72 0.41
CA LEU A 125 -7.65 -1.81 -0.54
C LEU A 125 -9.11 -2.20 -0.72
N PHE A 126 -9.86 -2.25 0.39
CA PHE A 126 -11.29 -2.55 0.35
C PHE A 126 -12.06 -1.49 -0.45
N LEU A 127 -11.79 -0.20 -0.18
CA LEU A 127 -12.44 0.90 -0.90
C LEU A 127 -12.10 0.90 -2.38
N TYR A 128 -10.84 0.63 -2.73
CA TYR A 128 -10.39 0.51 -4.11
C TYR A 128 -11.14 -0.60 -4.86
N LEU A 129 -11.17 -1.81 -4.30
CA LEU A 129 -11.87 -2.94 -4.92
C LEU A 129 -13.40 -2.72 -5.02
N ARG A 130 -14.01 -2.07 -4.02
CA ARG A 130 -15.42 -1.70 -4.06
C ARG A 130 -15.72 -0.72 -5.19
N LEU A 131 -14.85 0.28 -5.40
CA LEU A 131 -14.98 1.23 -6.49
C LEU A 131 -14.82 0.55 -7.85
N LEU A 132 -13.80 -0.30 -8.00
CA LEU A 132 -13.56 -1.09 -9.21
C LEU A 132 -14.76 -1.98 -9.55
N HIS A 133 -15.35 -2.65 -8.56
CA HIS A 133 -16.53 -3.48 -8.74
C HIS A 133 -17.74 -2.67 -9.19
N ARG A 134 -18.00 -1.52 -8.55
CA ARG A 134 -19.09 -0.61 -8.94
C ARG A 134 -18.95 -0.14 -10.39
N ASN A 135 -17.74 0.22 -10.80
CA ASN A 135 -17.47 0.68 -12.17
C ASN A 135 -17.66 -0.46 -13.19
N THR A 136 -17.27 -1.68 -12.83
CA THR A 136 -17.50 -2.87 -13.67
C THR A 136 -18.99 -3.11 -13.91
N LEU A 137 -19.83 -2.99 -12.87
CA LEU A 137 -21.28 -3.15 -13.00
C LEU A 137 -21.90 -2.05 -13.88
N ALA A 138 -21.45 -0.80 -13.72
CA ALA A 138 -21.94 0.32 -14.53
C ALA A 138 -21.63 0.12 -16.03
N LEU A 139 -20.41 -0.32 -16.35
CA LEU A 139 -20.01 -0.62 -17.73
C LEU A 139 -20.84 -1.75 -18.34
N ASN A 140 -21.03 -2.86 -17.62
CA ASN A 140 -21.84 -3.98 -18.11
C ASN A 140 -23.28 -3.54 -18.41
N LYS A 141 -23.88 -2.68 -17.58
CA LYS A 141 -25.23 -2.15 -17.80
C LYS A 141 -25.32 -1.22 -19.03
N SER A 142 -24.24 -0.53 -19.40
CA SER A 142 -24.22 0.35 -20.57
C SER A 142 -24.11 -0.38 -21.91
N LEU A 143 -23.72 -1.65 -21.89
CA LEU A 143 -23.52 -2.51 -23.07
C LEU A 143 -24.72 -3.46 -23.33
N THR A 144 -25.72 -3.46 -22.45
CA THR A 144 -26.96 -4.25 -22.52
C THR A 144 -28.15 -3.36 -22.80
#